data_AF-A0A2H6NBU8-F1
#
_entry.id   AF-A0A2H6NBU8-F1
#
_cell.length_a   1.000
_cell.length_b   1.000
_cell.length_c   1.000
_cell.angle_alpha   90.00
_cell.angle_beta   90.00
_cell.angle_gamma   90.00
#
_symmetry.space_group_name_H-M   'P 1'
#
loop_
_entity.id
_entity.type
_entity.pdbx_description
1 polymer ?
#
loop_
_entity_poly.entity_id
_entity_poly.type
_entity_poly.pdbx_seq_one_letter_code
_entity_poly.pdbx_strand_id
1 'polypeptide(L)'
;MLLIKFLERVLQPSCQVTCLESIRILSRDKKCLGPFTTMESLKTLARHAGIVYREEQILEVPDLDVILEALKCLCNIVFSSPRAQELMAEARFVVGLTDRIKLYNERNFPHDIKFFDLRLLFLLTALRVDVRQQVAQELRGIGLMTDTLELTLGVKWIDPHEVAAKGDPSLPLPRQETERAM
;
A
#
# COMPACT_ATOMS: atom_id res chain seq x y z
N MET A 1 -20.39 -5.98 -20.33
CA MET A 1 -20.67 -5.22 -19.09
C MET A 1 -19.49 -5.42 -18.17
N LEU A 2 -18.84 -4.36 -17.68
CA LEU A 2 -17.57 -4.49 -16.96
C LEU A 2 -17.79 -4.62 -15.45
N LEU A 3 -17.10 -5.59 -14.81
CA LEU A 3 -17.15 -5.86 -13.37
C LEU A 3 -16.90 -4.60 -12.52
N ILE A 4 -16.05 -3.69 -13.00
CA ILE A 4 -15.76 -2.40 -12.34
C ILE A 4 -17.03 -1.54 -12.13
N LYS A 5 -18.00 -1.60 -13.05
CA LYS A 5 -19.25 -0.83 -12.95
C LYS A 5 -20.18 -1.34 -11.86
N PHE A 6 -20.04 -2.60 -11.45
CA PHE A 6 -20.76 -3.11 -10.29
C PHE A 6 -20.18 -2.54 -9.00
N LEU A 7 -18.86 -2.37 -8.91
CA LEU A 7 -18.18 -1.76 -7.76
C LEU A 7 -18.47 -0.26 -7.57
N GLU A 8 -19.10 0.39 -8.56
CA GLU A 8 -19.59 1.77 -8.44
C GLU A 8 -20.95 1.87 -7.75
N ARG A 9 -21.64 0.74 -7.57
CA ARG A 9 -22.94 0.66 -6.90
C ARG A 9 -22.77 0.32 -5.43
N VAL A 10 -23.80 0.59 -4.65
CA VAL A 10 -23.89 0.10 -3.26
C VAL A 10 -24.11 -1.42 -3.32
N LEU A 11 -23.12 -2.17 -2.87
CA LEU A 11 -23.11 -3.64 -2.86
C LEU A 11 -22.79 -4.11 -1.44
N GLN A 12 -23.29 -5.29 -1.08
CA GLN A 12 -22.84 -5.97 0.14
C GLN A 12 -21.35 -6.32 0.04
N PRO A 13 -20.59 -6.32 1.15
CA PRO A 13 -19.15 -6.63 1.13
C PRO A 13 -18.79 -7.94 0.43
N SER A 14 -19.57 -9.00 0.63
CA SER A 14 -19.38 -10.30 -0.05
C SER A 14 -19.45 -10.20 -1.58
N CYS A 15 -20.37 -9.40 -2.11
CA CYS A 15 -20.49 -9.12 -3.54
C CYS A 15 -19.32 -8.28 -4.05
N GLN A 16 -18.84 -7.32 -3.26
CA GLN A 16 -17.66 -6.52 -3.60
C GLN A 16 -16.41 -7.39 -3.70
N VAL A 17 -16.17 -8.24 -2.70
CA VAL A 17 -15.05 -9.22 -2.69
C VAL A 17 -15.12 -10.10 -3.92
N THR A 18 -16.28 -10.70 -4.22
CA THR A 18 -16.44 -11.58 -5.40
C THR A 18 -16.13 -10.85 -6.72
N CYS A 19 -16.56 -9.58 -6.84
CA CYS A 19 -16.22 -8.75 -8.00
C CYS A 19 -14.73 -8.46 -8.08
N LEU A 20 -14.10 -8.12 -6.95
CA LEU A 20 -12.67 -7.81 -6.86
C LEU A 20 -11.81 -9.05 -7.13
N GLU A 21 -12.16 -10.22 -6.63
CA GLU A 21 -11.46 -11.48 -6.94
C GLU A 21 -11.52 -11.79 -8.45
N SER A 22 -12.68 -11.58 -9.06
CA SER A 22 -12.86 -11.74 -10.51
C SER A 22 -11.96 -10.75 -11.29
N ILE A 23 -11.91 -9.48 -10.86
CA ILE A 23 -11.00 -8.48 -11.44
C ILE A 23 -9.54 -8.86 -11.19
N ARG A 24 -9.18 -9.37 -10.02
CA ARG A 24 -7.83 -9.82 -9.67
C ARG A 24 -7.37 -10.95 -10.58
N ILE A 25 -8.25 -11.90 -10.92
CA ILE A 25 -7.96 -12.97 -11.87
C ILE A 25 -7.75 -12.39 -13.27
N LEU A 26 -8.68 -11.57 -13.76
CA LEU A 26 -8.61 -10.98 -15.11
C LEU A 26 -7.42 -10.03 -15.28
N SER A 27 -7.04 -9.29 -14.23
CA SER A 27 -5.91 -8.34 -14.25
C SER A 27 -4.54 -9.01 -14.39
N ARG A 28 -4.46 -10.34 -14.29
CA ARG A 28 -3.23 -11.09 -14.60
C ARG A 28 -3.01 -11.29 -16.09
N ASP A 29 -4.08 -11.24 -16.90
CA ASP A 29 -3.97 -11.27 -18.36
C ASP A 29 -3.82 -9.86 -18.91
N LYS A 30 -2.66 -9.58 -19.52
CA LYS A 30 -2.35 -8.29 -20.14
C LYS A 30 -3.36 -7.88 -21.22
N LYS A 31 -4.01 -8.83 -21.88
CA LYS A 31 -5.02 -8.58 -22.91
C LYS A 31 -6.36 -8.11 -22.34
N CYS A 32 -6.61 -8.37 -21.06
CA CYS A 32 -7.86 -8.03 -20.37
C CYS A 32 -7.77 -6.76 -19.52
N LEU A 33 -6.61 -6.07 -19.52
CA LEU A 33 -6.36 -4.92 -18.65
C LEU A 33 -7.06 -3.63 -19.08
N GLY A 34 -7.29 -3.43 -20.37
CA GLY A 34 -7.79 -2.16 -20.92
C GLY A 34 -8.97 -1.54 -20.14
N PRO A 35 -9.99 -2.33 -19.77
CA PRO A 35 -11.11 -1.82 -18.99
C PRO A 35 -10.81 -1.41 -17.55
N PHE A 36 -9.71 -1.88 -16.96
CA PHE A 36 -9.31 -1.55 -15.58
C PHE A 36 -8.28 -0.43 -15.52
N THR A 37 -7.77 0.02 -16.68
CA THR A 37 -6.72 1.04 -16.81
C THR A 37 -7.28 2.40 -17.20
N THR A 38 -8.49 2.72 -16.74
CA THR A 38 -9.08 4.07 -16.84
C THR A 38 -8.96 4.80 -15.50
N MET A 39 -8.95 6.13 -15.52
CA MET A 39 -8.87 6.93 -14.29
C MET A 39 -10.05 6.65 -13.35
N GLU A 40 -11.28 6.49 -13.87
CA GLU A 40 -12.43 6.16 -13.03
C GLU A 40 -12.29 4.78 -12.39
N SER A 41 -11.82 3.79 -13.15
CA SER A 41 -11.62 2.43 -12.64
C SER A 41 -10.58 2.40 -11.53
N LEU A 42 -9.46 3.09 -11.72
CA LEU A 42 -8.41 3.20 -10.71
C LEU A 42 -8.90 3.94 -9.46
N LYS A 43 -9.67 5.03 -9.62
CA LYS A 43 -10.31 5.74 -8.48
C LYS A 43 -11.28 4.83 -7.73
N THR A 44 -12.05 4.01 -8.43
CA THR A 44 -12.98 3.07 -7.81
C THR A 44 -12.23 1.98 -7.05
N LEU A 45 -11.18 1.40 -7.62
CA LEU A 45 -10.35 0.42 -6.91
C LEU A 45 -9.62 1.06 -5.71
N ALA A 46 -9.09 2.27 -5.84
CA ALA A 46 -8.46 2.98 -4.73
C ALA A 46 -9.42 3.29 -3.58
N ARG A 47 -10.70 3.55 -3.89
CA ARG A 47 -11.76 3.75 -2.89
C ARG A 47 -12.01 2.47 -2.10
N HIS A 48 -12.18 1.35 -2.79
CA HIS A 48 -12.33 0.04 -2.16
C HIS A 48 -11.07 -0.39 -1.41
N ALA A 49 -9.90 0.00 -1.91
CA ALA A 49 -8.63 -0.21 -1.23
C ALA A 49 -8.40 0.75 -0.07
N GLY A 50 -9.26 1.75 0.18
CA GLY A 50 -9.11 2.70 1.28
C GLY A 50 -7.88 3.63 1.19
N ILE A 51 -7.40 3.96 -0.01
CA ILE A 51 -6.20 4.81 -0.25
C ILE A 51 -6.50 6.06 -1.08
N VAL A 52 -7.76 6.47 -1.15
CA VAL A 52 -8.13 7.71 -1.85
C VAL A 52 -7.58 8.90 -1.08
N TYR A 53 -6.73 9.69 -1.73
CA TYR A 53 -6.30 10.99 -1.24
C TYR A 53 -7.48 11.97 -1.29
N ARG A 54 -7.96 12.44 -0.12
CA ARG A 54 -8.88 13.58 0.02
C ARG A 54 -8.66 14.28 1.36
N GLU A 55 -8.64 15.61 1.33
CA GLU A 55 -8.44 16.45 2.51
C GLU A 55 -9.64 16.45 3.48
N GLU A 56 -10.87 16.13 3.04
CA GLU A 56 -12.08 16.50 3.84
C GLU A 56 -13.30 15.56 3.75
N GLN A 57 -13.15 14.24 3.51
CA GLN A 57 -14.32 13.33 3.52
C GLN A 57 -14.12 12.13 4.44
N ILE A 58 -14.99 12.03 5.46
CA ILE A 58 -15.21 10.80 6.23
C ILE A 58 -15.82 9.79 5.26
N LEU A 59 -14.97 8.94 4.68
CA LEU A 59 -15.44 7.76 3.96
C LEU A 59 -15.65 6.63 4.95
N GLU A 60 -16.76 5.92 4.78
CA GLU A 60 -16.97 4.63 5.43
C GLU A 60 -15.78 3.73 5.08
N VAL A 61 -15.07 3.28 6.12
CA VAL A 61 -13.89 2.43 5.93
C VAL A 61 -14.38 1.11 5.34
N PRO A 62 -13.89 0.69 4.15
CA PRO A 62 -14.35 -0.56 3.56
C PRO A 62 -13.99 -1.75 4.46
N ASP A 63 -14.71 -2.85 4.27
CA ASP A 63 -14.41 -4.12 4.93
C ASP A 63 -12.96 -4.56 4.65
N LEU A 64 -12.31 -5.21 5.62
CA LEU A 64 -10.90 -5.61 5.51
C LEU A 64 -10.65 -6.53 4.30
N ASP A 65 -11.59 -7.43 3.99
CA ASP A 65 -11.47 -8.33 2.84
C ASP A 65 -11.58 -7.57 1.51
N VAL A 66 -12.44 -6.53 1.47
CA VAL A 66 -12.59 -5.64 0.32
C VAL A 66 -11.31 -4.83 0.10
N ILE A 67 -10.73 -4.28 1.18
CA ILE A 67 -9.46 -3.55 1.12
C ILE A 67 -8.37 -4.45 0.55
N LEU A 68 -8.23 -5.65 1.10
CA LEU A 68 -7.20 -6.60 0.73
C LEU A 68 -7.30 -7.01 -0.74
N GLU A 69 -8.50 -7.37 -1.22
CA GLU A 69 -8.69 -7.76 -2.62
C GLU A 69 -8.51 -6.58 -3.59
N ALA A 70 -8.92 -5.37 -3.21
CA ALA A 70 -8.69 -4.18 -4.03
C ALA A 70 -7.19 -3.84 -4.15
N LEU A 71 -6.42 -3.97 -3.07
CA LEU A 71 -4.96 -3.79 -3.11
C LEU A 71 -4.28 -4.80 -4.03
N LYS A 72 -4.70 -6.08 -3.97
CA LYS A 72 -4.21 -7.12 -4.88
C LYS A 72 -4.50 -6.79 -6.34
N CYS A 73 -5.71 -6.28 -6.64
CA CYS A 73 -6.06 -5.82 -7.98
C CYS A 73 -5.13 -4.69 -8.45
N LEU A 74 -4.95 -3.65 -7.63
CA LEU A 74 -4.10 -2.51 -7.94
C LEU A 74 -2.65 -2.94 -8.19
N CYS A 75 -2.10 -3.83 -7.36
CA CYS A 75 -0.76 -4.38 -7.56
C CYS A 75 -0.60 -5.05 -8.93
N ASN A 76 -1.55 -5.91 -9.33
CA ASN A 76 -1.49 -6.59 -10.63
C ASN A 76 -1.58 -5.59 -11.79
N ILE A 77 -2.51 -4.64 -11.70
CA ILE A 77 -2.75 -3.63 -12.75
C ILE A 77 -1.54 -2.71 -12.92
N VAL A 78 -1.01 -2.17 -11.82
CA VAL A 78 0.17 -1.27 -11.84
C VAL A 78 1.39 -2.01 -12.37
N PHE A 79 1.62 -3.25 -11.93
CA PHE A 79 2.73 -4.07 -12.43
C PHE A 79 2.65 -4.30 -13.95
N SER A 80 1.44 -4.45 -14.49
CA SER A 80 1.24 -4.92 -15.87
C SER A 80 0.92 -3.82 -16.88
N SER A 81 0.53 -2.62 -16.45
CA SER A 81 0.06 -1.54 -17.31
C SER A 81 0.82 -0.22 -17.08
N PRO A 82 1.68 0.20 -18.04
CA PRO A 82 2.30 1.54 -18.03
C PRO A 82 1.27 2.67 -17.96
N ARG A 83 0.13 2.50 -18.62
CA ARG A 83 -0.95 3.49 -18.59
C ARG A 83 -1.53 3.65 -17.17
N ALA A 84 -1.66 2.57 -16.40
CA ALA A 84 -2.11 2.66 -15.02
C ALA A 84 -1.07 3.35 -14.12
N GLN A 85 0.23 3.12 -14.37
CA GLN A 85 1.32 3.77 -13.64
C GLN A 85 1.27 5.29 -13.83
N GLU A 86 1.07 5.76 -15.07
CA GLU A 86 0.88 7.18 -15.41
C GLU A 86 -0.31 7.78 -14.64
N LEU A 87 -1.49 7.17 -14.78
CA LEU A 87 -2.73 7.68 -14.18
C LEU A 87 -2.65 7.72 -12.65
N MET A 88 -2.06 6.71 -12.01
CA MET A 88 -1.89 6.72 -10.56
C MET A 88 -0.90 7.78 -10.06
N ALA A 89 0.15 8.06 -10.83
CA ALA A 89 1.09 9.14 -10.54
C ALA A 89 0.40 10.51 -10.65
N GLU A 90 -0.31 10.76 -11.76
CA GLU A 90 -1.09 11.99 -12.00
C GLU A 90 -2.11 12.25 -10.88
N ALA A 91 -2.77 11.18 -10.42
CA ALA A 91 -3.78 11.28 -9.37
C ALA A 91 -3.22 11.28 -7.94
N ARG A 92 -1.88 11.27 -7.77
CA ARG A 92 -1.18 11.30 -6.46
C ARG A 92 -1.67 10.22 -5.47
N PHE A 93 -2.01 9.01 -5.94
CA PHE A 93 -2.51 7.92 -5.07
C PHE A 93 -1.48 7.47 -4.03
N VAL A 94 -0.19 7.71 -4.29
CA VAL A 94 0.88 7.43 -3.33
C VAL A 94 0.69 8.19 -2.01
N VAL A 95 0.05 9.36 -2.02
CA VAL A 95 -0.14 10.16 -0.80
C VAL A 95 -1.07 9.43 0.18
N GLY A 96 -2.26 9.01 -0.29
CA GLY A 96 -3.19 8.25 0.55
C GLY A 96 -2.62 6.92 1.04
N LEU A 97 -1.79 6.26 0.21
CA LEU A 97 -1.06 5.06 0.61
C LEU A 97 -0.05 5.34 1.74
N THR A 98 0.76 6.41 1.60
CA THR A 98 1.71 6.80 2.65
C THR A 98 1.02 7.24 3.94
N ASP A 99 -0.14 7.91 3.84
CA ASP A 99 -0.91 8.32 5.01
C ASP A 99 -1.45 7.10 5.78
N ARG A 100 -1.90 6.05 5.08
CA ARG A 100 -2.26 4.80 5.77
C ARG A 100 -1.07 4.13 6.44
N ILE A 101 0.11 4.10 5.80
CA ILE A 101 1.31 3.47 6.38
C ILE A 101 1.73 4.16 7.68
N LYS A 102 1.61 5.50 7.76
CA LYS A 102 1.88 6.26 9.00
C LYS A 102 1.03 5.77 10.18
N LEU A 103 -0.18 5.25 9.91
CA LEU A 103 -1.11 4.78 10.93
C LEU A 103 -0.83 3.35 11.42
N TYR A 104 0.21 2.65 10.94
CA TYR A 104 0.48 1.26 11.34
C TYR A 104 0.77 1.07 12.83
N ASN A 105 1.28 2.11 13.51
CA ASN A 105 1.50 2.10 14.96
C ASN A 105 0.20 2.35 15.75
N GLU A 106 -0.75 3.08 15.16
CA GLU A 106 -2.00 3.51 15.82
C GLU A 106 -3.15 2.53 15.56
N ARG A 107 -3.15 1.88 14.39
CA ARG A 107 -4.20 0.97 13.94
C ARG A 107 -3.64 -0.43 13.72
N ASN A 108 -4.38 -1.41 14.25
CA ASN A 108 -4.04 -2.81 14.08
C ASN A 108 -4.52 -3.35 12.72
N PHE A 109 -3.85 -2.95 11.63
CA PHE A 109 -4.11 -3.53 10.31
C PHE A 109 -3.57 -4.97 10.23
N PRO A 110 -4.33 -5.91 9.64
CA PRO A 110 -3.83 -7.25 9.32
C PRO A 110 -2.52 -7.21 8.52
N HIS A 111 -1.65 -8.18 8.77
CA HIS A 111 -0.36 -8.32 8.08
C HIS A 111 -0.50 -8.23 6.55
N ASP A 112 -1.49 -8.92 5.98
CA ASP A 112 -1.65 -8.99 4.52
C ASP A 112 -1.98 -7.63 3.89
N ILE A 113 -2.78 -6.80 4.58
CA ILE A 113 -3.03 -5.42 4.14
C ILE A 113 -1.72 -4.63 4.17
N LYS A 114 -0.95 -4.74 5.27
CA LYS A 114 0.35 -4.05 5.40
C LYS A 114 1.32 -4.46 4.29
N PHE A 115 1.35 -5.75 3.98
CA PHE A 115 2.19 -6.31 2.91
C PHE A 115 1.79 -5.77 1.54
N PHE A 116 0.49 -5.79 1.19
CA PHE A 116 0.06 -5.31 -0.12
C PHE A 116 0.14 -3.79 -0.27
N ASP A 117 0.03 -3.03 0.82
CA ASP A 117 0.33 -1.60 0.84
C ASP A 117 1.78 -1.33 0.49
N LEU A 118 2.72 -1.97 1.18
CA LEU A 118 4.15 -1.81 0.92
C LEU A 118 4.52 -2.32 -0.48
N ARG A 119 3.88 -3.40 -0.94
CA ARG A 119 4.05 -3.90 -2.30
C ARG A 119 3.58 -2.89 -3.35
N LEU A 120 2.43 -2.25 -3.15
CA LEU A 120 1.94 -1.22 -4.07
C LEU A 120 2.85 0.00 -4.06
N LEU A 121 3.32 0.42 -2.88
CA LEU A 121 4.30 1.52 -2.75
C LEU A 121 5.60 1.19 -3.51
N PHE A 122 6.12 -0.02 -3.33
CA PHE A 122 7.28 -0.53 -4.06
C PHE A 122 7.06 -0.46 -5.57
N LEU A 123 5.94 -0.99 -6.09
CA LEU A 123 5.65 -0.96 -7.52
C LEU A 123 5.61 0.46 -8.08
N LEU A 124 4.91 1.37 -7.41
CA LEU A 124 4.79 2.75 -7.86
C LEU A 124 6.15 3.45 -7.88
N THR A 125 6.93 3.34 -6.81
CA THR A 125 8.26 3.96 -6.70
C THR A 125 9.32 3.30 -7.59
N ALA A 126 9.20 2.00 -7.86
CA ALA A 126 10.11 1.30 -8.75
C ALA A 126 9.86 1.69 -10.22
N LEU A 127 8.59 1.78 -10.62
CA LEU A 127 8.17 1.97 -12.02
C LEU A 127 8.04 3.44 -12.42
N ARG A 128 7.95 4.37 -11.46
CA ARG A 128 7.76 5.81 -11.71
C ARG A 128 8.77 6.67 -10.94
N VAL A 129 9.65 7.34 -11.68
CA VAL A 129 10.71 8.20 -11.12
C VAL A 129 10.13 9.41 -10.39
N ASP A 130 9.10 10.03 -10.96
CA ASP A 130 8.34 11.14 -10.39
C ASP A 130 7.71 10.75 -9.05
N VAL A 131 7.06 9.59 -8.97
CA VAL A 131 6.48 9.09 -7.71
C VAL A 131 7.55 8.79 -6.67
N ARG A 132 8.68 8.19 -7.08
CA ARG A 132 9.83 7.97 -6.19
C ARG A 132 10.41 9.27 -5.63
N GLN A 133 10.55 10.29 -6.47
CA GLN A 133 11.02 11.60 -6.04
C GLN A 133 10.04 12.24 -5.07
N GLN A 134 8.74 12.20 -5.37
CA GLN A 134 7.67 12.68 -4.50
C GLN A 134 7.71 12.00 -3.13
N VAL A 135 7.84 10.68 -3.07
CA VAL A 135 7.93 9.93 -1.81
C VAL A 135 9.16 10.35 -1.01
N ALA A 136 10.33 10.42 -1.67
CA ALA A 136 11.58 10.75 -1.01
C ALA A 136 11.62 12.20 -0.49
N GLN A 137 11.12 13.16 -1.27
CA GLN A 137 11.30 14.59 -1.00
C GLN A 137 10.08 15.24 -0.33
N GLU A 138 8.85 14.91 -0.75
CA GLU A 138 7.63 15.55 -0.25
C GLU A 138 7.00 14.78 0.91
N LEU A 139 7.03 13.44 0.89
CA LEU A 139 6.27 12.59 1.81
C LEU A 139 7.10 12.00 2.96
N ARG A 140 8.33 12.49 3.15
CA ARG A 140 9.29 11.99 4.16
C ARG A 140 9.48 10.48 4.09
N GLY A 141 9.54 9.92 2.89
CA GLY A 141 9.53 8.49 2.63
C GLY A 141 10.64 7.71 3.36
N ILE A 142 11.84 8.29 3.53
CA ILE A 142 12.92 7.63 4.28
C ILE A 142 12.50 7.43 5.74
N GLY A 143 12.03 8.48 6.42
CA GLY A 143 11.57 8.37 7.81
C GLY A 143 10.40 7.40 7.95
N LEU A 144 9.41 7.48 7.04
CA LEU A 144 8.28 6.56 7.01
C LEU A 144 8.71 5.08 6.92
N MET A 145 9.68 4.78 6.05
CA MET A 145 10.18 3.41 5.87
C MET A 145 11.03 2.96 7.06
N THR A 146 11.81 3.85 7.66
CA THR A 146 12.55 3.58 8.91
C THR A 146 11.59 3.23 10.04
N ASP A 147 10.56 4.05 10.27
CA ASP A 147 9.55 3.82 11.32
C ASP A 147 8.80 2.49 11.09
N THR A 148 8.49 2.19 9.82
CA THR A 148 7.83 0.94 9.43
C THR A 148 8.74 -0.27 9.66
N LEU A 149 10.04 -0.14 9.38
CA LEU A 149 11.03 -1.19 9.61
C LEU A 149 11.23 -1.45 11.11
N GLU A 150 11.37 -0.38 11.91
CA GLU A 150 11.42 -0.46 13.37
C GLU A 150 10.20 -1.19 13.95
N LEU A 151 9.00 -0.81 13.50
CA LEU A 151 7.76 -1.45 13.90
C LEU A 151 7.75 -2.94 13.54
N THR A 152 8.17 -3.28 12.32
CA THR A 152 8.18 -4.68 11.83
C THR A 152 9.17 -5.54 12.61
N LEU A 153 10.30 -4.97 13.01
CA LEU A 153 11.33 -5.66 13.79
C LEU A 153 11.05 -5.63 15.31
N GLY A 154 10.11 -4.80 15.77
CA GLY A 154 9.85 -4.61 17.21
C GLY A 154 10.98 -3.87 17.94
N VAL A 155 11.70 -3.00 17.26
CA VAL A 155 12.87 -2.29 17.80
C VAL A 155 12.73 -0.77 17.71
N LYS A 156 13.69 -0.05 18.28
CA LYS A 156 13.88 1.39 18.11
C LYS A 156 15.37 1.68 17.98
N TRP A 157 15.77 2.39 16.93
CA TRP A 157 17.14 2.85 16.75
C TRP A 157 17.39 4.05 17.68
N ILE A 158 18.48 3.98 18.45
CA ILE A 158 18.92 5.07 19.34
C ILE A 158 20.06 5.84 18.69
N ASP A 159 20.97 5.14 18.02
CA ASP A 159 22.16 5.65 17.32
C ASP A 159 22.37 4.82 16.02
N PRO A 160 23.16 5.27 15.02
CA PRO A 160 23.38 4.51 13.78
C PRO A 160 23.80 3.03 13.96
N HIS A 161 24.32 2.66 15.13
CA HIS A 161 24.73 1.30 15.44
C HIS A 161 24.14 0.77 16.76
N GLU A 162 23.13 1.45 17.34
CA GLU A 162 22.53 1.06 18.62
C GLU A 162 21.01 0.90 18.51
N VAL A 163 20.53 -0.26 18.96
CA VAL A 163 19.12 -0.66 18.85
C VAL A 163 18.61 -1.10 20.22
N ALA A 164 17.45 -0.60 20.62
CA ALA A 164 16.71 -1.10 21.77
C ALA A 164 15.49 -1.91 21.33
N ALA A 165 15.26 -3.06 21.96
CA ALA A 165 14.03 -3.84 21.76
C ALA A 165 12.87 -3.18 22.49
N LYS A 166 11.69 -3.11 21.87
CA LYS A 166 10.46 -2.67 22.54
C LYS A 166 9.95 -3.80 23.45
N GLY A 167 10.59 -3.99 24.61
CA GLY A 167 10.13 -4.97 25.60
C GLY A 167 11.13 -5.41 26.66
N ASP A 168 12.43 -5.14 26.49
CA ASP A 168 13.44 -5.53 27.47
C ASP A 168 14.30 -4.31 27.87
N PRO A 169 14.40 -3.96 29.17
CA PRO A 169 15.38 -2.98 29.65
C PRO A 169 16.82 -3.52 29.60
N SER A 170 17.07 -4.73 29.09
CA SER A 170 18.41 -5.27 29.00
C SER A 170 19.20 -4.62 27.86
N LEU A 171 20.29 -3.97 28.27
CA LEU A 171 21.39 -3.37 27.53
C LEU A 171 21.50 -3.65 26.02
N PRO A 172 21.89 -2.62 25.22
CA PRO A 172 22.21 -2.79 23.81
C PRO A 172 23.21 -3.93 23.61
N LEU A 173 22.95 -4.80 22.62
CA LEU A 173 23.82 -5.94 22.32
C LEU A 173 25.26 -5.45 22.08
N PRO A 174 26.27 -5.99 22.79
CA PRO A 174 27.64 -5.56 22.66
C PRO A 174 28.15 -5.73 21.22
N ARG A 175 28.90 -4.73 20.71
CA ARG A 175 29.53 -4.69 19.37
C ARG A 175 30.13 -6.02 18.88
N GLN A 176 30.64 -6.82 19.81
CA GLN A 176 31.34 -8.07 19.54
C GLN A 176 30.44 -9.17 18.96
N GLU A 177 29.13 -9.13 19.21
CA GLU A 177 28.17 -10.12 18.68
C GLU A 177 27.73 -9.77 17.25
N THR A 178 27.62 -8.47 16.93
CA THR A 178 27.27 -7.98 15.59
C THR A 178 28.34 -8.34 14.54
N GLU A 179 29.62 -8.34 14.93
CA GLU A 179 30.73 -8.70 14.05
C GLU A 179 30.84 -10.20 13.77
N ARG A 180 30.21 -11.06 14.57
CA ARG A 180 30.27 -12.53 14.38
C ARG A 180 29.18 -13.08 13.45
N ALA A 181 28.22 -12.26 13.04
CA ALA A 181 27.10 -12.64 12.20
C ALA A 181 27.27 -12.24 10.71
N MET A 182 28.35 -11.51 10.37
CA MET A 182 28.81 -11.26 9.00
C MET A 182 29.87 -12.27 8.57
#